data_AF-A0A0P0UZJ6-F1
#
_entry.id   AF-A0A0P0UZJ6-F1
#
_cell.length_a   1.000
_cell.length_b   1.000
_cell.length_c   1.000
_cell.angle_alpha   90.00
_cell.angle_beta   90.00
_cell.angle_gamma   90.00
#
_symmetry.space_group_name_H-M   'P 1'
#
loop_
_entity.id
_entity.type
_entity.pdbx_description
1 polymer ?
#
loop_
_entity_poly.entity_id
_entity_poly.type
_entity_poly.pdbx_seq_one_letter_code
_entity_poly.pdbx_strand_id
1 'polypeptide(L)'
;LAYPSMMNMMTDLSCGPSSMTELTAAAAPAGSGSSAAVAAGSSEKMGRGKIEIKRIENTTNRQVTFCKRRNGLLKKAYELSVLCDAEVALIVFSSRGRLYEYANNSVKSTVERYKKANSDTSNSGTVAEVNAQHYQQESSKLRQQISSLQNANSLTRLA
;
A
#
# COMPACT_ATOMS: atom_id res chain seq x y z
N LEU A 1 11.72 -20.71 12.46
CA LEU A 1 11.39 -20.58 11.01
C LEU A 1 9.88 -20.44 10.87
N ALA A 2 9.39 -19.20 10.99
CA ALA A 2 7.96 -18.90 11.12
C ALA A 2 7.24 -18.94 9.76
N TYR A 3 6.90 -20.15 9.29
CA TYR A 3 6.05 -20.39 8.13
C TYR A 3 4.51 -20.53 8.36
N PRO A 4 3.89 -20.43 9.57
CA PRO A 4 2.44 -20.63 9.68
C PRO A 4 1.56 -19.47 9.18
N SER A 5 2.06 -18.23 9.16
CA SER A 5 1.19 -17.07 8.89
C SER A 5 0.73 -16.94 7.43
N MET A 6 1.44 -17.57 6.48
CA MET A 6 1.10 -17.46 5.05
C MET A 6 -0.09 -18.33 4.68
N MET A 7 -0.19 -19.54 5.23
CA MET A 7 -1.29 -20.46 4.89
C MET A 7 -2.64 -19.93 5.38
N ASN A 8 -2.71 -19.28 6.54
CA ASN A 8 -3.95 -18.66 7.02
C ASN A 8 -4.39 -17.44 6.19
N MET A 9 -3.48 -16.67 5.60
CA MET A 9 -3.87 -15.62 4.64
C MET A 9 -4.31 -16.17 3.27
N MET A 10 -3.93 -17.41 2.92
CA MET A 10 -4.41 -18.07 1.70
C MET A 10 -5.76 -18.76 1.90
N THR A 11 -6.12 -19.19 3.11
CA THR A 11 -7.36 -19.94 3.38
C THR A 11 -8.54 -19.06 3.82
N ASP A 12 -8.32 -17.87 4.39
CA ASP A 12 -9.42 -17.05 4.94
C ASP A 12 -9.93 -15.90 4.05
N LEU A 13 -9.52 -15.85 2.77
CA LEU A 13 -10.13 -14.92 1.83
C LEU A 13 -11.34 -15.53 1.15
N SER A 14 -12.42 -15.56 1.93
CA SER A 14 -13.80 -15.48 1.49
C SER A 14 -14.00 -14.35 0.45
N CYS A 15 -13.60 -14.62 -0.79
CA CYS A 15 -14.32 -14.16 -1.97
C CYS A 15 -15.60 -15.01 -2.05
N GLY A 16 -16.40 -15.04 -0.95
CA GLY A 16 -17.72 -15.66 -0.94
C GLY A 16 -18.62 -14.89 -1.89
N PRO A 17 -19.65 -15.53 -2.48
CA PRO A 17 -20.60 -14.86 -3.34
C PRO A 17 -21.29 -13.78 -2.50
N SER A 18 -20.87 -12.53 -2.65
CA SER A 18 -21.63 -11.44 -2.07
C SER A 18 -22.93 -11.32 -2.88
N SER A 19 -24.03 -11.64 -2.20
CA SER A 19 -25.45 -11.47 -2.58
C SER A 19 -25.98 -12.31 -3.74
N MET A 20 -26.29 -13.59 -3.49
CA MET A 20 -27.62 -14.11 -3.90
C MET A 20 -28.54 -13.94 -2.69
N THR A 21 -29.28 -12.84 -2.67
CA THR A 21 -30.50 -12.73 -1.87
C THR A 21 -31.68 -13.05 -2.79
N GLU A 22 -32.38 -14.14 -2.42
CA GLU A 22 -33.78 -14.48 -2.71
C GLU A 22 -34.27 -14.57 -4.16
N LEU A 23 -34.49 -15.80 -4.62
CA LEU A 23 -35.74 -16.15 -5.29
C LEU A 23 -36.10 -17.62 -4.95
N THR A 24 -37.01 -17.76 -4.00
CA THR A 24 -38.02 -18.84 -3.81
C THR A 24 -37.66 -20.29 -4.16
N ALA A 25 -37.69 -21.12 -3.11
CA ALA A 25 -37.82 -22.57 -3.18
C ALA A 25 -39.14 -23.00 -3.88
N ALA A 26 -39.05 -24.01 -4.74
CA ALA A 26 -40.15 -24.91 -5.06
C ALA A 26 -39.60 -26.32 -5.28
N ALA A 27 -40.37 -27.29 -4.81
CA ALA A 27 -40.03 -28.68 -4.52
C ALA A 27 -39.56 -29.54 -5.72
N ALA A 28 -38.93 -30.66 -5.35
CA ALA A 28 -38.55 -31.80 -6.19
C ALA A 28 -39.73 -32.42 -6.99
N PRO A 29 -39.45 -33.34 -7.93
CA PRO A 29 -39.42 -34.74 -7.50
C PRO A 29 -38.30 -35.60 -8.12
N ALA A 30 -38.12 -36.76 -7.48
CA ALA A 30 -37.21 -37.84 -7.83
C ALA A 30 -37.50 -38.51 -9.18
N GLY A 31 -36.46 -39.09 -9.80
CA GLY A 31 -36.58 -39.94 -10.97
C GLY A 31 -35.27 -40.71 -11.25
N SER A 32 -35.40 -42.03 -11.30
CA SER A 32 -34.37 -43.07 -11.38
C SER A 32 -33.79 -43.32 -12.78
N GLY A 33 -32.53 -43.79 -12.84
CA GLY A 33 -32.14 -44.88 -13.75
C GLY A 33 -31.19 -44.55 -14.92
N SER A 34 -30.12 -45.35 -14.97
CA SER A 34 -29.41 -45.85 -16.16
C SER A 34 -28.25 -45.05 -16.77
N SER A 35 -27.05 -45.53 -16.42
CA SER A 35 -25.95 -45.93 -17.32
C SER A 35 -25.79 -45.19 -18.65
N ALA A 36 -24.79 -44.30 -18.70
CA ALA A 36 -24.02 -44.03 -19.90
C ALA A 36 -22.55 -43.86 -19.51
N ALA A 37 -21.74 -44.82 -19.94
CA ALA A 37 -20.30 -44.77 -19.90
C ALA A 37 -19.77 -43.70 -20.87
N VAL A 38 -18.53 -43.31 -20.60
CA VAL A 38 -17.55 -42.67 -21.50
C VAL A 38 -17.86 -41.28 -22.05
N ALA A 39 -17.34 -40.28 -21.34
CA ALA A 39 -16.30 -39.44 -21.90
C ALA A 39 -15.47 -38.88 -20.74
N ALA A 40 -14.35 -39.54 -20.41
CA ALA A 40 -13.25 -38.88 -19.73
C ALA A 40 -12.67 -37.86 -20.71
N GLY A 41 -13.39 -36.76 -20.90
CA GLY A 41 -12.87 -35.59 -21.58
C GLY A 41 -11.70 -35.13 -20.74
N SER A 42 -10.50 -35.24 -21.30
CA SER A 42 -9.33 -34.48 -20.90
C SER A 42 -9.80 -33.05 -20.64
N SER A 43 -9.94 -32.70 -19.35
CA SER A 43 -10.28 -31.34 -18.95
C SER A 43 -9.00 -30.53 -19.17
N GLU A 44 -8.73 -30.28 -20.46
CA GLU A 44 -7.80 -29.29 -20.96
C GLU A 44 -8.09 -28.04 -20.13
N LYS A 45 -7.16 -27.70 -19.23
CA LYS A 45 -7.26 -26.50 -18.42
C LYS A 45 -7.32 -25.34 -19.41
N MET A 46 -8.54 -24.84 -19.66
CA MET A 46 -8.78 -23.71 -20.54
C MET A 46 -7.78 -22.62 -20.18
N GLY A 47 -6.82 -22.39 -21.08
CA GLY A 47 -5.68 -21.53 -20.83
C GLY A 47 -6.14 -20.14 -20.40
N ARG A 48 -5.30 -19.44 -19.64
CA ARG A 48 -5.61 -18.07 -19.20
C ARG A 48 -5.69 -17.17 -20.44
N GLY A 49 -6.90 -16.84 -20.87
CA GLY A 49 -7.13 -15.92 -21.99
C GLY A 49 -6.51 -14.55 -21.76
N LYS A 50 -5.98 -13.93 -22.83
CA LYS A 50 -5.52 -12.53 -22.82
C LYS A 50 -6.72 -11.63 -22.55
N ILE A 51 -6.55 -10.63 -21.67
CA ILE A 51 -7.54 -9.59 -21.40
C ILE A 51 -6.94 -8.21 -21.67
N GLU A 52 -7.76 -7.24 -22.07
CA GLU A 52 -7.33 -5.85 -22.21
C GLU A 52 -7.05 -5.22 -20.83
N ILE A 53 -6.07 -4.31 -20.75
CA ILE A 53 -5.78 -3.53 -19.54
C ILE A 53 -6.73 -2.32 -19.51
N LYS A 54 -7.97 -2.58 -19.11
CA LYS A 54 -9.03 -1.59 -18.84
C LYS A 54 -9.82 -2.03 -17.61
N ARG A 55 -10.69 -1.16 -17.08
CA ARG A 55 -11.62 -1.53 -16.00
C ARG A 55 -12.51 -2.69 -16.48
N ILE A 56 -12.61 -3.75 -15.69
CA ILE A 56 -13.52 -4.87 -15.98
C ILE A 56 -14.92 -4.41 -15.58
N GLU A 57 -15.84 -4.32 -16.53
CA GLU A 57 -17.19 -3.82 -16.26
C GLU A 57 -18.05 -4.82 -15.46
N ASN A 58 -17.99 -6.09 -15.83
CA ASN A 58 -18.70 -7.16 -15.11
C ASN A 58 -18.19 -7.26 -13.66
N THR A 59 -19.08 -7.00 -12.71
CA THR A 59 -18.81 -6.92 -11.26
C THR A 59 -18.24 -8.22 -10.71
N THR A 60 -18.81 -9.38 -11.09
CA THR A 60 -18.37 -10.70 -10.65
C THR A 60 -16.96 -11.01 -11.16
N ASN A 61 -16.72 -10.82 -12.46
CA ASN A 61 -15.40 -11.04 -13.07
C ASN A 61 -14.36 -10.09 -12.49
N ARG A 62 -14.73 -8.83 -12.20
CA ARG A 62 -13.88 -7.85 -11.55
C ARG A 62 -13.51 -8.29 -10.14
N GLN A 63 -14.46 -8.78 -9.34
CA GLN A 63 -14.22 -9.26 -7.98
C GLN A 63 -13.29 -10.48 -7.97
N VAL A 64 -13.55 -11.48 -8.82
CA VAL A 64 -12.69 -12.67 -8.95
C VAL A 64 -11.29 -12.26 -9.41
N THR A 65 -11.19 -11.36 -10.39
CA THR A 65 -9.91 -10.89 -10.91
C THR A 65 -9.14 -10.08 -9.85
N PHE A 66 -9.82 -9.23 -9.09
CA PHE A 66 -9.22 -8.51 -7.96
C PHE A 66 -8.66 -9.49 -6.92
N CYS A 67 -9.47 -10.46 -6.49
CA CYS A 67 -9.04 -11.51 -5.54
C CYS A 67 -7.77 -12.23 -6.06
N LYS A 68 -7.75 -12.66 -7.33
CA LYS A 68 -6.61 -13.36 -7.93
C LYS A 68 -5.38 -12.46 -8.13
N ARG A 69 -5.54 -11.26 -8.69
CA ARG A 69 -4.42 -10.34 -8.99
C ARG A 69 -3.80 -9.78 -7.71
N ARG A 70 -4.61 -9.38 -6.72
CA ARG A 70 -4.11 -8.94 -5.41
C ARG A 70 -3.25 -10.02 -4.77
N ASN A 71 -3.72 -11.27 -4.76
CA ASN A 71 -2.93 -12.39 -4.19
C ASN A 71 -1.65 -12.65 -4.99
N GLY A 72 -1.70 -12.57 -6.33
CA GLY A 72 -0.50 -12.68 -7.16
C GLY A 72 0.51 -11.56 -6.90
N LEU A 73 0.04 -10.33 -6.72
CA LEU A 73 0.87 -9.16 -6.41
C LEU A 73 1.50 -9.29 -5.01
N LEU A 74 0.74 -9.73 -4.01
CA LEU A 74 1.25 -10.00 -2.66
C LEU A 74 2.36 -11.04 -2.66
N LYS A 75 2.20 -12.14 -3.42
CA LYS A 75 3.25 -13.15 -3.59
C LYS A 75 4.51 -12.56 -4.21
N LYS A 76 4.36 -11.72 -5.24
CA LYS A 76 5.51 -11.08 -5.90
C LYS A 76 6.22 -10.07 -4.99
N ALA A 77 5.47 -9.29 -4.21
CA ALA A 77 6.03 -8.37 -3.22
C ALA A 77 6.83 -9.11 -2.14
N TYR A 78 6.33 -10.27 -1.68
CA TYR A 78 7.04 -11.14 -0.75
C TYR A 78 8.29 -11.78 -1.36
N GLU A 79 8.20 -12.33 -2.56
CA GLU A 79 9.37 -12.89 -3.27
C GLU A 79 10.47 -11.83 -3.40
N LEU A 80 10.12 -10.62 -3.79
CA LEU A 80 11.07 -9.51 -3.92
C LEU A 80 11.71 -9.13 -2.58
N SER A 81 10.91 -9.01 -1.52
CA SER A 81 11.43 -8.62 -0.20
C SER A 81 12.40 -9.65 0.36
N VAL A 82 12.13 -10.94 0.16
CA VAL A 82 13.02 -12.02 0.64
C VAL A 82 14.24 -12.20 -0.24
N LEU A 83 14.09 -12.22 -1.58
CA LEU A 83 15.20 -12.52 -2.48
C LEU A 83 16.26 -11.42 -2.52
N CYS A 84 15.83 -10.16 -2.33
CA CYS A 84 16.70 -9.00 -2.49
C CYS A 84 16.92 -8.23 -1.18
N ASP A 85 16.43 -8.74 -0.04
CA ASP A 85 16.43 -8.02 1.24
C ASP A 85 15.86 -6.59 1.13
N ALA A 86 14.84 -6.44 0.29
CA ALA A 86 14.25 -5.14 -0.02
C ALA A 86 13.12 -4.83 0.96
N GLU A 87 13.07 -3.59 1.48
CA GLU A 87 11.89 -3.11 2.20
C GLU A 87 10.75 -2.86 1.21
N VAL A 88 9.62 -3.55 1.43
CA VAL A 88 8.46 -3.50 0.54
C VAL A 88 7.21 -3.34 1.37
N ALA A 89 6.38 -2.36 1.01
CA ALA A 89 5.02 -2.19 1.51
C ALA A 89 4.03 -2.09 0.34
N LEU A 90 2.88 -2.73 0.47
CA LEU A 90 1.77 -2.71 -0.48
C LEU A 90 0.48 -2.36 0.25
N ILE A 91 -0.25 -1.36 -0.27
CA ILE A 91 -1.54 -0.92 0.25
C ILE A 91 -2.55 -0.98 -0.90
N VAL A 92 -3.66 -1.68 -0.71
CA VAL A 92 -4.72 -1.85 -1.73
C VAL A 92 -6.08 -1.57 -1.13
N PHE A 93 -6.75 -0.53 -1.62
CA PHE A 93 -8.15 -0.26 -1.34
C PHE A 93 -9.03 -0.86 -2.44
N SER A 94 -9.96 -1.73 -2.07
CA SER A 94 -10.99 -2.18 -3.01
C SER A 94 -12.03 -1.10 -3.26
N SER A 95 -12.77 -1.20 -4.38
CA SER A 95 -13.92 -0.32 -4.65
C SER A 95 -15.05 -0.43 -3.63
N ARG A 96 -14.98 -1.39 -2.70
CA ARG A 96 -15.92 -1.56 -1.57
C ARG A 96 -15.38 -0.97 -0.26
N GLY A 97 -14.28 -0.20 -0.31
CA GLY A 97 -13.67 0.43 0.86
C GLY A 97 -12.85 -0.51 1.75
N ARG A 98 -12.73 -1.80 1.40
CA ARG A 98 -11.90 -2.74 2.18
C ARG A 98 -10.41 -2.51 1.90
N LEU A 99 -9.63 -2.35 2.97
CA LEU A 99 -8.17 -2.28 2.97
C LEU A 99 -7.57 -3.69 2.95
N TYR A 100 -6.57 -3.88 2.10
CA TYR A 100 -5.68 -5.02 2.10
C TYR A 100 -4.25 -4.50 2.07
N GLU A 101 -3.40 -5.00 2.95
CA GLU A 101 -2.03 -4.52 3.07
C GLU A 101 -1.03 -5.64 3.31
N TYR A 102 0.23 -5.37 2.97
CA TYR A 102 1.37 -6.20 3.26
C TYR A 102 2.59 -5.31 3.48
N ALA A 103 3.41 -5.66 4.46
CA ALA A 103 4.76 -5.16 4.62
C ALA A 103 5.64 -6.26 5.22
N ASN A 104 6.93 -6.30 4.88
CA ASN A 104 7.89 -7.18 5.56
C ASN A 104 8.26 -6.67 6.96
N ASN A 105 8.06 -5.37 7.23
CA ASN A 105 8.15 -4.76 8.55
C ASN A 105 6.79 -4.16 8.96
N SER A 106 6.65 -2.84 8.95
CA SER A 106 5.38 -2.15 9.19
C SER A 106 5.07 -1.19 8.05
N VAL A 107 3.82 -1.18 7.58
CA VAL A 107 3.33 -0.21 6.60
C VAL A 107 3.61 1.21 7.09
N LYS A 108 3.39 1.48 8.37
CA LYS A 108 3.63 2.80 8.99
C LYS A 108 5.11 3.18 8.89
N SER A 109 6.03 2.30 9.25
CA SER A 109 7.46 2.60 9.20
C SER A 109 7.96 2.84 7.78
N THR A 110 7.49 2.04 6.81
CA THR A 110 7.88 2.21 5.40
C THR A 110 7.34 3.53 4.83
N VAL A 111 6.11 3.92 5.18
CA VAL A 111 5.54 5.22 4.79
C VAL A 111 6.29 6.38 5.44
N GLU A 112 6.67 6.27 6.71
CA GLU A 112 7.50 7.29 7.39
C GLU A 112 8.88 7.43 6.73
N ARG A 113 9.54 6.32 6.39
CA ARG A 113 10.80 6.32 5.65
C ARG A 113 10.66 6.97 4.27
N TYR A 114 9.59 6.66 3.54
CA TYR A 114 9.27 7.30 2.26
C TYR A 114 9.10 8.82 2.40
N LYS A 115 8.32 9.27 3.40
CA LYS A 115 8.14 10.71 3.67
C LYS A 115 9.47 11.40 3.94
N LYS A 116 10.35 10.77 4.74
CA LYS A 116 11.68 11.27 5.03
C LYS A 116 12.55 11.35 3.77
N ALA A 117 12.59 10.29 2.97
CA ALA A 117 13.38 10.28 1.73
C ALA A 117 12.92 11.36 0.72
N ASN A 118 11.61 11.60 0.62
CA ASN A 118 11.08 12.66 -0.23
C ASN A 118 11.30 14.06 0.35
N SER A 119 11.21 14.22 1.69
CA SER A 119 11.59 15.49 2.31
C SER A 119 13.07 15.76 2.15
N ASP A 120 13.95 14.77 2.24
CA ASP A 120 15.39 14.93 2.02
C ASP A 120 15.71 15.25 0.54
N THR A 121 14.90 14.75 -0.40
CA THR A 121 15.00 15.11 -1.83
C THR A 121 14.49 16.53 -2.12
N SER A 122 13.51 17.01 -1.35
CA SER A 122 12.98 18.38 -1.44
C SER A 122 13.81 19.39 -0.62
N ASN A 123 14.49 18.90 0.41
CA ASN A 123 15.35 19.61 1.37
C ASN A 123 16.81 19.11 1.27
N SER A 124 17.30 18.90 0.05
CA SER A 124 18.65 19.41 -0.20
C SER A 124 18.51 20.91 -0.04
N GLY A 125 18.59 21.39 1.21
CA GLY A 125 18.27 22.75 1.59
C GLY A 125 18.82 23.65 0.51
N THR A 126 17.92 24.32 -0.21
CA THR A 126 18.37 25.13 -1.34
C THR A 126 19.48 26.02 -0.80
N VAL A 127 20.52 26.29 -1.60
CA VAL A 127 21.58 27.23 -1.17
C VAL A 127 20.96 28.51 -0.59
N ALA A 128 19.77 28.90 -1.08
CA ALA A 128 18.94 29.96 -0.53
C ALA A 128 18.49 29.76 0.94
N GLU A 129 18.04 28.58 1.37
CA GLU A 129 17.65 28.31 2.77
C GLU A 129 18.84 28.29 3.72
N VAL A 130 19.94 27.66 3.32
CA VAL A 130 21.18 27.65 4.11
C VAL A 130 21.73 29.08 4.22
N ASN A 131 21.72 29.84 3.13
CA ASN A 131 22.12 31.24 3.13
C ASN A 131 21.17 32.11 3.96
N ALA A 132 19.85 31.88 3.88
CA ALA A 132 18.86 32.62 4.66
C ALA A 132 19.07 32.41 6.16
N GLN A 133 19.30 31.16 6.60
CA GLN A 133 19.62 30.85 7.99
C GLN A 133 20.94 31.50 8.43
N HIS A 134 21.96 31.48 7.57
CA HIS A 134 23.24 32.13 7.84
C HIS A 134 23.08 33.66 8.01
N TYR A 135 22.39 34.35 7.09
CA TYR A 135 22.14 35.79 7.20
C TYR A 135 21.29 36.14 8.42
N GLN A 136 20.34 35.28 8.79
CA GLN A 136 19.49 35.50 9.95
C GLN A 136 20.30 35.44 11.26
N GLN A 137 21.25 34.50 11.38
CA GLN A 137 22.18 34.41 12.51
C GLN A 137 23.14 35.61 12.58
N GLU A 138 23.70 36.05 11.46
CA GLU A 138 24.57 37.23 11.44
C GLU A 138 23.80 38.50 11.84
N SER A 139 22.54 38.62 11.38
CA SER A 139 21.69 39.74 11.77
C SER A 139 21.35 39.76 13.26
N SER A 140 21.21 38.59 13.90
CA SER A 140 20.92 38.52 15.34
C SER A 140 22.15 38.90 16.17
N LYS A 141 23.35 38.44 15.78
CA LYS A 141 24.62 38.85 16.41
C LYS A 141 24.83 40.36 16.31
N LEU A 142 24.65 40.94 15.12
CA LEU A 142 24.79 42.39 14.92
C LEU A 142 23.78 43.18 15.76
N ARG A 143 22.52 42.72 15.83
CA ARG A 143 21.51 43.34 16.70
C ARG A 143 21.88 43.27 18.18
N GLN A 144 22.45 42.15 18.65
CA GLN A 144 22.94 42.02 20.02
C GLN A 144 24.10 42.99 20.29
N GLN A 145 25.06 43.10 19.36
CA GLN A 145 26.17 44.05 19.47
C GLN A 145 25.67 45.51 19.53
N ILE A 146 24.74 45.90 18.66
CA ILE A 146 24.15 47.24 18.67
C ILE A 146 23.47 47.51 20.03
N SER A 147 22.67 46.57 20.53
CA SER A 147 22.02 46.71 21.82
C SER A 147 23.03 46.88 22.97
N SER A 148 24.11 46.07 22.97
CA SER A 148 25.15 46.18 23.98
C SER A 148 25.89 47.53 23.97
N LEU A 149 26.18 48.05 22.77
CA LEU A 149 26.81 49.36 22.60
C LEU A 149 25.88 50.50 23.00
N GLN A 150 24.59 50.41 22.67
CA GLN A 150 23.60 51.41 23.09
C GLN A 150 23.44 51.44 24.61
N ASN A 151 23.46 50.28 25.26
CA ASN A 151 23.41 50.18 26.73
C ASN A 151 24.69 50.71 27.39
N ALA A 152 25.86 50.46 26.80
CA ALA A 152 27.11 51.00 27.31
C ALA A 152 27.16 52.53 27.16
N ASN A 153 26.74 53.06 26.01
CA ASN A 153 26.76 54.50 25.74
C ASN A 153 25.72 55.27 26.57
N SER A 154 24.56 54.66 26.86
CA SER A 154 23.57 55.26 27.76
C SER A 154 24.07 55.32 29.20
N LEU A 155 24.81 54.31 29.66
CA LEU A 155 25.46 54.30 30.97
C LEU A 155 26.55 55.39 31.08
N THR A 156 27.38 55.57 30.05
CA THR A 156 28.41 56.62 30.05
C THR A 156 27.84 58.03 30.03
N ARG A 157 26.63 58.23 29.49
CA ARG A 157 25.96 59.55 29.46
C ARG A 157 25.25 59.93 30.76
N LEU A 158 25.10 58.98 31.68
CA LEU A 158 24.42 59.16 32.98
C LEU A 158 25.41 59.25 34.16
N ALA A 159 26.72 59.14 33.91
CA ALA A 159 27.81 59.33 34.87
C ALA A 159 28.54 60.64 34.61
#